data_AF-A0A7C4U384-F1
#
_entry.id   AF-A0A7C4U384-F1
#
_cell.length_a   1.000
_cell.length_b   1.000
_cell.length_c   1.000
_cell.angle_alpha   90.00
_cell.angle_beta   90.00
_cell.angle_gamma   90.00
#
_symmetry.space_group_name_H-M   'P 1'
#
loop_
_entity.id
_entity.type
_entity.pdbx_description
1 polymer ?
#
loop_
_entity_poly.entity_id
_entity_poly.type
_entity_poly.pdbx_seq_one_letter_code
_entity_poly.pdbx_strand_id
1 'polypeptide(L)'
;MSLFVRKPMDALMNEAAETGTHTLKKTLGAKGLIALGIGAIIGAGLFSITGMAAANHAGPAITISFVVAGLGCLFAGLCYAEFASMIPVAGSAYTYSYATMGEFMAWIIGWDL
;
A
#
# COMPACT_ATOMS: atom_id res chain seq x y z
N MET A 1 -9.63 -28.10 -4.51
CA MET A 1 -9.28 -26.73 -4.06
C MET A 1 -7.90 -26.41 -4.61
N SER A 2 -7.82 -25.49 -5.58
CA SER A 2 -6.53 -25.10 -6.17
C SER A 2 -5.95 -23.95 -5.34
N LEU A 3 -4.73 -24.11 -4.85
CA LEU A 3 -4.03 -23.12 -4.02
C LEU A 3 -3.68 -21.82 -4.78
N PHE A 4 -3.81 -21.82 -6.11
CA PHE A 4 -3.44 -20.69 -6.98
C PHE A 4 -4.63 -20.07 -7.71
N VAL A 5 -5.85 -20.25 -7.19
CA VAL A 5 -7.03 -19.58 -7.76
C VAL A 5 -6.84 -18.07 -7.61
N ARG A 6 -6.95 -17.35 -8.73
CA ARG A 6 -6.93 -15.89 -8.77
C ARG A 6 -8.35 -15.37 -8.65
N LYS A 7 -8.54 -14.29 -7.91
CA LYS A 7 -9.84 -13.61 -7.90
C LYS A 7 -10.05 -12.92 -9.26
N PRO A 8 -11.15 -13.22 -9.99
CA PRO A 8 -11.38 -12.61 -11.29
C PRO A 8 -11.56 -11.09 -11.14
N MET A 9 -10.94 -10.35 -12.05
CA MET A 9 -10.95 -8.88 -12.05
C MET A 9 -12.36 -8.31 -12.11
N ASP A 10 -13.25 -8.93 -12.89
CA ASP A 10 -14.65 -8.51 -13.00
C ASP A 10 -15.36 -8.57 -11.65
N ALA A 11 -15.08 -9.57 -10.82
CA ALA A 11 -15.67 -9.66 -9.48
C ALA A 11 -15.18 -8.54 -8.56
N LEU A 12 -13.88 -8.21 -8.61
CA LEU A 12 -13.31 -7.08 -7.85
C LEU A 12 -13.89 -5.74 -8.31
N MET A 13 -14.05 -5.54 -9.61
CA MET A 13 -14.63 -4.32 -10.17
C MET A 13 -16.12 -4.20 -9.84
N ASN A 14 -16.87 -5.30 -9.85
CA ASN A 14 -18.28 -5.32 -9.46
C ASN A 14 -18.47 -4.97 -7.98
N GLU A 15 -17.66 -5.54 -7.08
CA GLU A 15 -17.65 -5.18 -5.66
C GLU A 15 -17.36 -3.69 -5.44
N ALA A 16 -16.43 -3.12 -6.21
CA ALA A 16 -16.10 -1.69 -6.13
C ALA A 16 -17.14 -0.76 -6.81
N ALA A 17 -17.97 -1.31 -7.69
CA ALA A 17 -19.00 -0.59 -8.44
C ALA A 17 -20.39 -0.64 -7.78
N GLU A 18 -20.53 -1.34 -6.65
CA GLU A 18 -21.77 -1.33 -5.88
C GLU A 18 -22.18 0.11 -5.54
N THR A 19 -23.45 0.45 -5.83
CA THR A 19 -24.03 1.76 -5.57
C THR A 19 -25.38 1.58 -4.88
N GLY A 20 -25.61 2.30 -3.78
CA GLY A 20 -26.83 2.17 -2.98
C GLY A 20 -26.74 2.82 -1.61
N THR A 21 -27.78 2.61 -0.78
CA THR A 21 -27.89 3.17 0.58
C THR A 21 -26.80 2.72 1.55
N HIS A 22 -26.07 1.65 1.22
CA HIS A 22 -24.96 1.10 2.02
C HIS A 22 -23.56 1.44 1.45
N THR A 23 -23.44 2.42 0.55
CA THR A 23 -22.19 2.72 -0.16
C THR A 23 -21.66 4.12 0.18
N LEU A 24 -20.33 4.30 0.15
CA LEU A 24 -19.69 5.58 0.48
C LEU A 24 -19.75 6.56 -0.71
N LYS A 25 -20.04 7.83 -0.41
CA LYS A 25 -19.95 8.91 -1.41
C LYS A 25 -18.49 9.22 -1.73
N LYS A 26 -18.10 9.15 -3.01
CA LYS A 26 -16.76 9.54 -3.48
C LYS A 26 -16.59 11.07 -3.41
N THR A 27 -15.94 11.56 -2.36
CA THR A 27 -15.70 13.01 -2.14
C THR A 27 -14.22 13.41 -2.16
N LEU A 28 -13.30 12.44 -2.04
CA LEU A 28 -11.86 12.70 -2.06
C LEU A 28 -11.35 12.91 -3.50
N GLY A 29 -10.80 14.11 -3.74
CA GLY A 29 -9.98 14.38 -4.93
C GLY A 29 -8.49 14.17 -4.68
N ALA A 30 -7.65 14.44 -5.69
CA ALA A 30 -6.20 14.20 -5.64
C ALA A 30 -5.51 14.83 -4.41
N LYS A 31 -5.84 16.08 -4.07
CA LYS A 31 -5.26 16.76 -2.89
C LYS A 31 -5.64 16.06 -1.58
N GLY A 32 -6.87 15.56 -1.47
CA GLY A 32 -7.34 14.81 -0.30
C GLY A 32 -6.62 13.47 -0.17
N LEU A 33 -6.38 12.77 -1.29
CA LEU A 33 -5.62 11.52 -1.31
C LEU A 33 -4.14 11.73 -0.96
N ILE A 34 -3.52 12.83 -1.42
CA ILE A 34 -2.14 13.18 -1.04
C ILE A 34 -2.06 13.46 0.47
N ALA A 35 -2.99 14.24 1.02
CA ALA A 35 -3.05 14.52 2.45
C ALA A 35 -3.25 13.24 3.28
N LEU A 36 -4.12 12.33 2.81
CA LEU A 36 -4.32 11.02 3.42
C LEU A 36 -3.03 10.21 3.45
N GLY A 37 -2.28 10.17 2.34
CA GLY A 37 -1.00 9.47 2.24
C GLY A 37 0.05 10.03 3.21
N ILE A 38 0.20 11.36 3.28
CA ILE A 38 1.13 12.01 4.21
C ILE A 38 0.77 11.67 5.67
N GLY A 39 -0.52 11.75 6.01
CA GLY A 39 -1.00 11.43 7.36
C GLY A 39 -0.81 9.96 7.74
N ALA A 40 -0.87 9.04 6.78
CA ALA A 40 -0.62 7.63 7.02
C ALA A 40 0.88 7.29 7.18
N ILE A 41 1.77 8.03 6.50
CA ILE A 41 3.23 7.78 6.51
C ILE A 41 3.91 8.43 7.73
N ILE A 42 3.54 9.66 8.09
CA ILE A 42 4.18 10.39 9.19
C ILE A 42 3.57 9.93 10.52
N GLY A 43 4.23 8.97 11.19
CA GLY A 43 3.82 8.44 12.48
C GLY A 43 4.86 8.58 13.59
N ALA A 44 4.51 8.13 14.80
CA ALA A 44 5.38 8.16 15.98
C ALA A 44 6.72 7.41 15.76
N GLY A 45 6.71 6.38 14.89
CA GLY A 45 7.91 5.62 14.52
C GLY A 45 9.01 6.49 13.91
N LEU A 46 8.66 7.48 13.08
CA LEU A 46 9.65 8.39 12.48
C LEU A 46 10.37 9.20 13.57
N PHE A 47 9.66 9.66 14.60
CA PHE A 47 10.22 10.48 15.67
C PHE A 47 11.07 9.68 16.67
N SER A 48 10.76 8.40 16.87
CA SER A 48 11.49 7.53 17.83
C SER A 48 12.66 6.79 17.18
N ILE A 49 12.41 6.12 16.03
CA ILE A 49 13.38 5.23 15.40
C ILE A 49 14.54 6.02 14.79
N THR A 50 14.30 7.23 14.29
CA THR A 50 15.35 8.09 13.71
C THR A 50 16.47 8.38 14.72
N GLY A 51 16.12 8.68 15.98
CA GLY A 51 17.11 8.94 17.03
C GLY A 51 17.95 7.70 17.34
N MET A 52 17.30 6.55 17.50
CA MET A 52 18.00 5.27 17.72
C MET A 52 18.87 4.87 16.52
N ALA A 53 18.39 5.08 15.30
CA ALA A 53 19.13 4.82 14.07
C ALA A 53 20.37 5.71 13.95
N ALA A 54 20.27 6.98 14.34
CA ALA A 54 21.41 7.89 14.35
C ALA A 54 22.41 7.46 15.42
N ALA A 55 21.95 7.18 16.64
CA ALA A 55 22.84 6.85 17.76
C ALA A 55 23.58 5.53 17.56
N ASN A 56 22.90 4.49 17.07
CA ASN A 56 23.43 3.12 17.08
C ASN A 56 23.88 2.59 15.71
N HIS A 57 23.51 3.24 14.60
CA HIS A 57 23.79 2.72 13.26
C HIS A 57 24.51 3.71 12.34
N ALA A 58 23.91 4.87 12.06
CA ALA A 58 24.37 5.75 10.97
C ALA A 58 25.08 7.03 11.43
N GLY A 59 24.92 7.45 12.68
CA GLY A 59 25.50 8.71 13.17
C GLY A 59 25.04 9.92 12.33
N PRO A 60 25.95 10.88 12.05
CA PRO A 60 25.67 12.01 11.16
C PRO A 60 25.27 11.62 9.73
N ALA A 61 25.59 10.40 9.28
CA ALA A 61 25.26 9.90 7.95
C ALA A 61 23.82 9.36 7.83
N ILE A 62 22.98 9.55 8.85
CA ILE A 62 21.57 9.13 8.81
C ILE A 62 20.79 9.75 7.65
N THR A 63 21.13 10.96 7.22
CA THR A 63 20.53 11.62 6.05
C THR A 63 20.76 10.81 4.78
N ILE A 64 21.97 10.28 4.56
CA ILE A 64 22.29 9.41 3.43
C ILE A 64 21.49 8.10 3.52
N SER A 65 21.36 7.55 4.73
CA SER A 65 20.55 6.33 4.95
C SER A 65 19.08 6.55 4.56
N PHE A 66 18.50 7.71 4.89
CA PHE A 66 17.15 8.08 4.47
C PHE A 66 17.01 8.30 2.97
N VAL A 67 18.03 8.85 2.30
CA VAL A 67 17.99 8.99 0.83
C VAL A 67 17.96 7.62 0.16
N VAL A 68 18.80 6.68 0.62
CA VAL A 68 18.82 5.31 0.09
C VAL A 68 17.50 4.58 0.36
N ALA A 69 16.99 4.65 1.59
CA ALA A 69 15.70 4.07 1.94
C ALA A 69 14.55 4.69 1.11
N GLY A 70 14.56 6.01 0.95
CA GLY A 70 13.59 6.76 0.16
C GLY A 70 13.58 6.36 -1.32
N LEU A 71 14.74 6.08 -1.91
CA LEU A 71 14.82 5.55 -3.27
C LEU A 71 14.18 4.16 -3.38
N GLY A 72 14.39 3.28 -2.40
CA GLY A 72 13.70 1.99 -2.34
C GLY A 72 12.19 2.15 -2.25
N CYS A 73 11.71 3.03 -1.36
CA CYS A 73 10.29 3.34 -1.21
C CYS A 73 9.70 3.97 -2.49
N LEU A 74 10.47 4.78 -3.22
CA LEU A 74 10.02 5.39 -4.47
C LEU A 74 9.73 4.32 -5.53
N PHE A 75 10.64 3.36 -5.72
CA PHE A 75 10.42 2.27 -6.69
C PHE A 75 9.21 1.41 -6.30
N ALA A 76 9.09 1.04 -5.03
CA ALA A 76 7.91 0.33 -4.54
C ALA A 76 6.62 1.15 -4.75
N GLY A 77 6.65 2.45 -4.44
CA GLY A 77 5.53 3.36 -4.61
C GLY A 77 5.06 3.48 -6.07
N LEU A 78 5.98 3.46 -7.04
CA LEU A 78 5.64 3.45 -8.46
C LEU A 78 4.91 2.17 -8.87
N CYS A 79 5.35 1.00 -8.40
CA CYS A 79 4.64 -0.26 -8.64
C CYS A 79 3.22 -0.23 -8.05
N TYR A 80 3.06 0.31 -6.83
CA TYR A 80 1.74 0.46 -6.22
C TYR A 80 0.85 1.47 -6.97
N ALA A 81 1.44 2.55 -7.51
CA ALA A 81 0.71 3.50 -8.34
C ALA A 81 0.18 2.85 -9.63
N GLU A 82 0.96 1.99 -10.26
CA GLU A 82 0.55 1.21 -11.43
C GLU A 82 -0.63 0.28 -11.07
N PHE A 83 -0.51 -0.50 -9.99
CA PHE A 83 -1.60 -1.37 -9.53
C PHE A 83 -2.86 -0.61 -9.15
N ALA A 84 -2.75 0.51 -8.44
CA ALA A 84 -3.90 1.34 -8.07
C ALA A 84 -4.60 1.94 -9.30
N SER A 85 -3.85 2.22 -10.37
CA SER A 85 -4.41 2.71 -11.64
C SER A 85 -5.11 1.61 -12.45
N MET A 86 -4.59 0.37 -12.41
CA MET A 86 -5.18 -0.78 -13.12
C MET A 86 -6.37 -1.40 -12.37
N ILE A 87 -6.34 -1.38 -11.04
CA ILE A 87 -7.31 -2.04 -10.16
C ILE A 87 -7.88 -0.99 -9.20
N PRO A 88 -8.80 -0.12 -9.66
CA PRO A 88 -9.30 1.03 -8.88
C PRO A 88 -10.36 0.60 -7.85
N VAL A 89 -9.99 -0.35 -6.99
CA VAL A 89 -10.82 -0.90 -5.93
C VAL A 89 -10.24 -0.52 -4.58
N ALA A 90 -11.09 -0.45 -3.55
CA ALA A 90 -10.60 -0.27 -2.18
C ALA A 90 -9.82 -1.53 -1.76
N GLY A 91 -8.49 -1.44 -1.74
CA GLY A 91 -7.61 -2.57 -1.48
C GLY A 91 -6.14 -2.18 -1.35
N SER A 92 -5.29 -3.14 -0.99
CA SER A 92 -3.84 -3.00 -0.83
C SER A 92 -3.12 -4.25 -1.37
N ALA A 93 -1.91 -4.55 -0.89
CA ALA A 93 -1.06 -5.66 -1.28
C ALA A 93 -1.79 -7.02 -1.39
N TYR A 94 -2.68 -7.31 -0.45
CA TYR A 94 -3.53 -8.50 -0.46
C TYR A 94 -4.38 -8.60 -1.73
N THR A 95 -5.10 -7.54 -2.07
CA THR A 95 -6.00 -7.52 -3.23
C THR A 95 -5.21 -7.68 -4.53
N TYR A 96 -4.05 -7.01 -4.63
CA TYR A 96 -3.20 -7.08 -5.81
C TYR A 96 -2.56 -8.46 -6.00
N SER A 97 -2.08 -9.07 -4.92
CA SER A 97 -1.53 -10.43 -4.96
C SER A 97 -2.61 -11.48 -5.23
N TYR A 98 -3.84 -11.29 -4.75
CA TYR A 98 -4.94 -12.20 -5.06
C TYR A 98 -5.36 -12.16 -6.53
N ALA A 99 -5.33 -10.97 -7.13
CA ALA A 99 -5.59 -10.80 -8.55
C ALA A 99 -4.49 -11.39 -9.45
N THR A 100 -3.22 -11.33 -9.02
CA THR A 100 -2.06 -11.63 -9.88
C THR A 100 -1.39 -12.98 -9.60
N MET A 101 -1.29 -13.40 -8.34
CA MET A 101 -0.51 -14.57 -7.90
C MET A 101 -1.39 -15.70 -7.36
N GLY A 102 -2.61 -15.38 -6.90
CA GLY A 102 -3.59 -16.34 -6.42
C GLY A 102 -3.66 -16.45 -4.89
N GLU A 103 -4.61 -17.26 -4.43
CA GLU A 103 -5.07 -17.32 -3.04
C GLU A 103 -3.96 -17.59 -2.02
N PHE A 104 -3.05 -18.53 -2.28
CA PHE A 104 -2.01 -18.87 -1.31
C PHE A 104 -1.03 -17.71 -1.03
N MET A 105 -0.56 -17.03 -2.09
CA MET A 105 0.32 -15.86 -1.93
C MET A 105 -0.43 -14.67 -1.32
N ALA A 106 -1.68 -14.47 -1.74
CA ALA A 106 -2.52 -13.45 -1.13
C ALA A 106 -2.73 -13.70 0.35
N TRP A 107 -2.99 -14.94 0.76
CA TRP A 107 -3.17 -15.32 2.16
C TRP A 107 -1.91 -15.05 2.99
N ILE A 108 -0.72 -15.37 2.49
CA ILE A 108 0.56 -15.06 3.17
C ILE A 108 0.69 -13.55 3.36
N ILE A 109 0.52 -12.77 2.29
CA ILE A 109 0.66 -11.30 2.33
C ILE A 109 -0.41 -10.67 3.23
N GLY A 110 -1.62 -11.24 3.23
CA GLY A 110 -2.72 -10.79 4.08
C GLY A 110 -2.49 -11.04 5.57
N TRP A 111 -1.68 -12.03 5.93
CA TRP A 111 -1.28 -12.30 7.32
C TRP A 111 0.01 -11.57 7.74
N ASP A 112 0.81 -11.08 6.79
CA ASP A 112 2.03 -10.33 7.06
C ASP A 112 1.77 -8.84 7.38
N LEU A 113 0.66 -8.30 6.88
CA LEU A 113 0.20 -6.92 7.12
C LEU A 113 -0.45 -6.74 8.50
#